data_AF-A0A167R088-F1
#
_entry.id   AF-A0A167R088-F1
#
_cell.length_a   1.000
_cell.length_b   1.000
_cell.length_c   1.000
_cell.angle_alpha   90.00
_cell.angle_beta   90.00
_cell.angle_gamma   90.00
#
_symmetry.space_group_name_H-M   'P 1'
#
loop_
_entity.id
_entity.type
_entity.pdbx_description
1 polymer ?
#
loop_
_entity_poly.entity_id
_entity_poly.type
_entity_poly.pdbx_seq_one_letter_code
_entity_poly.pdbx_strand_id
1 'polypeptide(L)'
;MWFSSALLAVSAATAALACSPPPVVPSNSITDLFSIQVQNASYPVIHNRFMNLWSAGGGDQHLYLRPAGDVWNNLTLVSGVLTTQHLPPPKLTTIRAVINGEYTSFDDTTKMFMTERGDPRAIFDVRYGCNPDTDAVQTELVFKERSGVTGGHLCVRLASGNRYEFRYSPPGNTLVDSTSHLCIKVTLAVIKT
;
A
#
# COMPACT_ATOMS: atom_id res chain seq x y z
N MET A 1 24.91 -45.31 -37.78
CA MET A 1 25.44 -43.94 -37.61
C MET A 1 24.65 -43.29 -36.50
N TRP A 2 25.33 -42.91 -35.42
CA TRP A 2 24.75 -42.30 -34.22
C TRP A 2 24.24 -40.90 -34.49
N PHE A 3 23.04 -40.58 -34.00
CA PHE A 3 22.64 -39.20 -33.72
C PHE A 3 22.65 -39.01 -32.21
N SER A 4 23.66 -38.31 -31.71
CA SER A 4 23.72 -37.87 -30.31
C SER A 4 22.74 -36.73 -30.10
N SER A 5 21.64 -36.98 -29.40
CA SER A 5 20.77 -35.93 -28.87
C SER A 5 21.45 -35.28 -27.67
N ALA A 6 22.01 -34.09 -27.86
CA ALA A 6 22.51 -33.27 -26.78
C ALA A 6 21.34 -32.74 -25.94
N LEU A 7 21.17 -33.26 -24.71
CA LEU A 7 20.30 -32.65 -23.71
C LEU A 7 20.94 -31.34 -23.24
N LEU A 8 20.32 -30.20 -23.56
CA LEU A 8 20.59 -28.94 -22.87
C LEU A 8 19.96 -29.00 -21.47
N ALA A 9 20.80 -29.20 -20.46
CA ALA A 9 20.42 -28.96 -19.07
C ALA A 9 20.29 -27.44 -18.86
N VAL A 10 19.05 -26.94 -18.75
CA VAL A 10 18.78 -25.58 -18.29
C VAL A 10 18.99 -25.56 -16.78
N SER A 11 20.16 -25.09 -16.34
CA SER A 11 20.43 -24.79 -14.94
C SER A 11 19.52 -23.65 -14.50
N ALA A 12 18.45 -23.97 -13.77
CA ALA A 12 17.68 -22.95 -13.06
C ALA A 12 18.57 -22.35 -11.97
N ALA A 13 19.17 -21.19 -12.27
CA ALA A 13 19.82 -20.39 -11.26
C ALA A 13 18.73 -19.93 -10.28
N THR A 14 18.65 -20.62 -9.14
CA THR A 14 17.94 -20.10 -7.97
C THR A 14 18.77 -18.91 -7.49
N ALA A 15 18.41 -17.70 -7.91
CA ALA A 15 18.91 -16.50 -7.28
C ALA A 15 18.50 -16.58 -5.81
N ALA A 16 19.45 -16.92 -4.94
CA ALA A 16 19.26 -16.78 -3.51
C ALA A 16 18.91 -15.31 -3.27
N LEU A 17 17.77 -15.05 -2.63
CA LEU A 17 17.41 -13.71 -2.19
C LEU A 17 18.58 -13.18 -1.36
N ALA A 18 19.30 -12.16 -1.86
CA ALA A 18 20.42 -11.55 -1.16
C ALA A 18 19.94 -10.83 0.12
N CYS A 19 18.64 -10.49 0.16
CA CYS A 19 17.96 -9.95 1.30
C CYS A 19 17.60 -11.03 2.34
N SER A 20 18.08 -10.86 3.57
CA SER A 20 17.62 -11.62 4.73
C SER A 20 16.98 -10.67 5.74
N PRO A 21 15.63 -10.54 5.74
CA PRO A 21 14.94 -9.73 6.73
C PRO A 21 15.22 -10.26 8.14
N PRO A 22 15.47 -9.38 9.13
CA PRO A 22 15.70 -9.83 10.50
C PRO A 22 14.44 -10.51 11.05
N PRO A 23 14.58 -11.56 11.88
CA PRO A 23 13.45 -12.36 12.37
C PRO A 23 12.63 -11.66 13.47
N VAL A 24 13.02 -10.45 13.87
CA VAL A 24 12.34 -9.68 14.92
C VAL A 24 11.05 -9.10 14.37
N VAL A 25 9.96 -9.27 15.13
CA VAL A 25 8.67 -8.63 14.83
C VAL A 25 8.78 -7.13 15.17
N PRO A 26 8.65 -6.22 14.20
CA PRO A 26 8.69 -4.79 14.46
C PRO A 26 7.49 -4.32 15.30
N SER A 27 7.68 -3.20 16.00
CA SER A 27 6.59 -2.47 16.65
C SER A 27 5.50 -2.10 15.64
N ASN A 28 4.23 -2.19 16.05
CA ASN A 28 3.11 -1.64 15.29
C ASN A 28 2.96 -0.12 15.45
N SER A 29 3.94 0.55 16.04
CA SER A 29 3.99 2.00 16.17
C SER A 29 5.34 2.52 15.67
N ILE A 30 5.30 3.50 14.76
CA ILE A 30 6.44 4.17 14.15
C ILE A 30 6.29 5.66 14.43
N THR A 31 7.14 6.20 15.31
CA THR A 31 7.09 7.59 15.76
C THR A 31 7.89 8.53 14.87
N ASP A 32 8.92 8.01 14.18
CA ASP A 32 9.64 8.75 13.16
C ASP A 32 8.68 9.11 12.02
N LEU A 33 8.85 10.31 11.46
CA LEU A 33 8.08 10.72 10.29
C LEU A 33 8.51 9.90 9.07
N PHE A 34 7.52 9.53 8.25
CA PHE A 34 7.78 8.80 7.01
C PHE A 34 6.80 9.17 5.89
N SER A 35 7.16 8.73 4.69
CA SER A 35 6.31 8.64 3.51
C SER A 35 6.04 7.18 3.17
N ILE A 36 4.97 6.91 2.43
CA ILE A 36 4.70 5.58 1.87
C ILE A 36 5.08 5.57 0.39
N GLN A 37 5.95 4.64 0.01
CA GLN A 37 6.23 4.31 -1.38
C GLN A 37 5.50 3.01 -1.75
N VAL A 38 4.74 3.05 -2.84
CA VAL A 38 4.08 1.86 -3.39
C VAL A 38 5.07 1.10 -4.28
N GLN A 39 5.16 -0.20 -4.06
CA GLN A 39 5.99 -1.10 -4.85
C GLN A 39 5.15 -2.23 -5.45
N ASN A 40 5.17 -2.32 -6.77
CA ASN A 40 4.78 -3.52 -7.52
C ASN A 40 5.55 -3.55 -8.86
N ALA A 41 6.63 -4.33 -8.96
CA ALA A 41 7.51 -4.36 -10.14
C ALA A 41 6.81 -4.85 -11.42
N SER A 42 5.74 -5.64 -11.28
CA SER A 42 4.91 -6.09 -12.41
C SER A 42 4.04 -4.97 -13.00
N TYR A 43 3.89 -3.84 -12.29
CA TYR A 43 3.14 -2.67 -12.75
C TYR A 43 4.01 -1.40 -12.69
N PRO A 44 4.89 -1.18 -13.69
CA PRO A 44 5.83 -0.05 -13.70
C PRO A 44 5.17 1.33 -13.56
N VAL A 45 3.93 1.48 -14.02
CA VAL A 45 3.18 2.75 -13.93
C VAL A 45 2.84 3.18 -12.50
N ILE A 46 2.81 2.24 -11.55
CA ILE A 46 2.60 2.51 -10.12
C ILE A 46 3.84 2.29 -9.27
N HIS A 47 4.80 1.50 -9.78
CA HIS A 47 5.99 1.11 -9.04
C HIS A 47 6.84 2.32 -8.61
N ASN A 48 7.30 2.29 -7.37
CA ASN A 48 8.09 3.34 -6.71
C ASN A 48 7.42 4.73 -6.62
N ARG A 49 6.11 4.83 -6.86
CA ARG A 49 5.36 6.09 -6.66
C ARG A 49 5.01 6.27 -5.19
N PHE A 50 5.12 7.51 -4.74
CA PHE A 50 4.76 7.90 -3.39
C PHE A 50 3.26 8.15 -3.24
N MET A 51 2.73 7.79 -2.07
CA MET A 51 1.41 8.18 -1.62
C MET A 51 1.39 9.67 -1.27
N ASN A 52 0.39 10.35 -1.79
CA ASN A 52 0.05 11.75 -1.55
C ASN A 52 -1.35 11.83 -0.94
N LEU A 53 -1.66 12.96 -0.32
CA LEU A 53 -3.00 13.27 0.19
C LEU A 53 -3.64 14.39 -0.61
N TRP A 54 -4.94 14.30 -0.86
CA TRP A 54 -5.71 15.33 -1.54
C TRP A 54 -6.96 15.68 -0.75
N SER A 55 -7.10 16.97 -0.41
CA SER A 55 -8.31 17.51 0.20
C SER A 55 -9.58 17.15 -0.57
N ALA A 56 -10.55 16.55 0.13
CA ALA A 56 -11.82 16.09 -0.43
C ALA A 56 -13.05 16.78 0.19
N GLY A 57 -12.85 17.92 0.85
CA GLY A 57 -13.89 18.61 1.62
C GLY A 57 -14.12 17.95 2.98
N GLY A 58 -14.78 18.67 3.90
CA GLY A 58 -15.13 18.14 5.23
C GLY A 58 -13.94 17.73 6.12
N GLY A 59 -12.73 18.20 5.80
CA GLY A 59 -11.49 17.82 6.51
C GLY A 59 -10.89 16.48 6.07
N ASP A 60 -11.50 15.80 5.10
CA ASP A 60 -11.03 14.51 4.59
C ASP A 60 -9.88 14.66 3.61
N GLN A 61 -8.95 13.71 3.68
CA GLN A 61 -7.79 13.62 2.81
C GLN A 61 -7.81 12.29 2.06
N HIS A 62 -8.06 12.33 0.76
CA HIS A 62 -8.03 11.15 -0.09
C HIS A 62 -6.59 10.72 -0.38
N LEU A 63 -6.34 9.41 -0.38
CA LEU A 63 -5.02 8.85 -0.70
C LEU A 63 -4.91 8.63 -2.21
N TYR A 64 -3.89 9.22 -2.82
CA TYR A 64 -3.57 9.04 -4.24
C TYR A 64 -2.08 8.75 -4.44
N LEU A 65 -1.69 8.17 -5.58
CA LEU A 65 -0.29 8.14 -5.99
C LEU A 65 0.11 9.45 -6.68
N ARG A 66 1.26 10.01 -6.31
CA ARG A 66 1.93 11.12 -7.01
C ARG A 66 1.92 10.88 -8.52
N PRO A 67 1.58 11.83 -9.41
CA PRO A 67 1.51 13.27 -9.16
C PRO A 67 0.19 13.79 -8.60
N ALA A 68 -0.82 12.95 -8.39
CA ALA A 68 -2.09 13.40 -7.83
C ALA A 68 -1.96 13.70 -6.33
N GLY A 69 -2.58 14.80 -5.88
CA GLY A 69 -2.55 15.24 -4.48
C GLY A 69 -1.24 15.93 -4.08
N ASP A 70 -1.23 16.43 -2.86
CA ASP A 70 -0.09 17.10 -2.24
C ASP A 70 0.88 16.08 -1.64
N VAL A 71 2.17 16.42 -1.69
CA VAL A 71 3.23 15.60 -1.12
C VAL A 71 3.04 15.50 0.39
N TRP A 72 3.02 14.27 0.90
CA TRP A 72 2.81 14.01 2.31
C TRP A 72 3.93 13.10 2.86
N ASN A 73 4.77 13.68 3.71
CA ASN A 73 5.97 13.03 4.24
C ASN A 73 6.07 13.06 5.77
N ASN A 74 4.98 13.41 6.45
CA ASN A 74 4.88 13.47 7.91
C ASN A 74 3.83 12.47 8.44
N LEU A 75 3.82 11.26 7.89
CA LEU A 75 3.01 10.16 8.42
C LEU A 75 3.71 9.55 9.63
N THR A 76 2.91 9.04 10.54
CA THR A 76 3.32 8.18 11.66
C THR A 76 2.42 6.94 11.67
N LEU A 77 2.82 5.91 12.42
CA LEU A 77 1.97 4.75 12.69
C LEU A 77 1.70 4.69 14.19
N VAL A 78 0.43 4.72 14.59
CA VAL A 78 0.01 4.68 16.00
C VAL A 78 -0.86 3.46 16.20
N SER A 79 -0.35 2.46 16.92
CA SER A 79 -1.06 1.20 17.19
C SER A 79 -1.62 0.55 15.91
N GLY A 80 -0.81 0.54 14.85
CA GLY A 80 -1.15 -0.02 13.54
C GLY A 80 -1.98 0.90 12.65
N VAL A 81 -2.28 2.14 13.03
CA VAL A 81 -3.09 3.06 12.22
C VAL A 81 -2.23 4.21 11.68
N LEU A 82 -2.22 4.37 10.35
CA LEU A 82 -1.57 5.52 9.71
C LEU A 82 -2.20 6.82 10.20
N THR A 83 -1.37 7.70 10.73
CA THR A 83 -1.79 8.90 11.46
C THR A 83 -0.95 10.09 11.01
N THR A 84 -1.57 11.26 10.86
CA THR A 84 -0.86 12.52 10.60
C THR A 84 -1.64 13.70 11.16
N GLN A 85 -1.01 14.87 11.19
CA GLN A 85 -1.67 16.12 11.51
C GLN A 85 -2.04 16.83 10.21
N HIS A 86 -3.29 17.22 10.08
CA HIS A 86 -3.80 18.03 8.98
C HIS A 86 -4.27 19.36 9.54
N LEU A 87 -3.97 20.45 8.83
CA LEU A 87 -4.33 21.81 9.23
C LEU A 87 -5.43 22.38 8.30
N PRO A 88 -6.68 21.89 8.36
CA PRO A 88 -7.78 22.63 7.78
C PRO A 88 -8.12 23.82 8.70
N PRO A 89 -8.56 24.98 8.19
CA PRO A 89 -9.10 26.03 9.05
C PRO A 89 -10.22 25.48 9.95
N PRO A 90 -10.27 25.77 11.27
CA PRO A 90 -9.46 26.72 12.03
C PRO A 90 -8.34 26.10 12.90
N LYS A 91 -8.11 24.78 12.88
CA LYS A 91 -7.19 24.13 13.85
C LYS A 91 -6.47 22.92 13.29
N LEU A 92 -5.32 22.62 13.88
CA LEU A 92 -4.57 21.39 13.61
C LEU A 92 -5.35 20.20 14.17
N THR A 93 -5.60 19.21 13.33
CA THR A 93 -6.40 18.03 13.66
C THR A 93 -5.64 16.77 13.30
N THR A 94 -5.70 15.78 14.19
CA THR A 94 -5.17 14.45 13.91
C THR A 94 -6.13 13.67 13.04
N ILE A 95 -5.69 13.31 11.84
CA ILE A 95 -6.44 12.45 10.92
C ILE A 95 -5.79 11.07 10.82
N ARG A 96 -6.61 10.05 10.59
CA ARG A 96 -6.21 8.64 10.57
C ARG A 96 -6.75 7.95 9.34
N ALA A 97 -6.01 6.99 8.80
CA ALA A 97 -6.44 6.20 7.66
C ALA A 97 -7.63 5.29 8.02
N VAL A 98 -8.66 5.34 7.18
CA VAL A 98 -9.92 4.62 7.34
C VAL A 98 -10.35 3.98 6.01
N ILE A 99 -11.21 2.97 6.12
CA ILE A 99 -11.87 2.28 5.01
C ILE A 99 -13.38 2.40 5.22
N ASN A 100 -13.95 3.44 4.64
CA ASN A 100 -15.40 3.66 4.59
C ASN A 100 -15.76 4.77 3.60
N GLY A 101 -14.94 4.98 2.57
CA GLY A 101 -15.20 6.01 1.59
C GLY A 101 -16.29 5.55 0.63
N GLU A 102 -16.01 5.67 -0.66
CA GLU A 102 -16.87 5.13 -1.70
C GLU A 102 -16.71 3.62 -1.84
N TYR A 103 -17.80 2.86 -1.66
CA TYR A 103 -17.88 1.47 -2.09
C TYR A 103 -18.15 1.40 -3.59
N THR A 104 -17.47 0.52 -4.30
CA THR A 104 -17.68 0.28 -5.72
C THR A 104 -18.03 -1.18 -5.97
N SER A 105 -19.29 -1.44 -6.31
CA SER A 105 -19.81 -2.80 -6.53
C SER A 105 -19.18 -3.52 -7.73
N PHE A 106 -18.67 -2.76 -8.70
CA PHE A 106 -18.06 -3.29 -9.91
C PHE A 106 -16.80 -4.14 -9.64
N ASP A 107 -16.01 -3.74 -8.63
CA ASP A 107 -14.78 -4.42 -8.24
C ASP A 107 -14.78 -4.87 -6.76
N ASP A 108 -15.92 -4.72 -6.09
CA ASP A 108 -16.11 -4.99 -4.66
C ASP A 108 -15.03 -4.36 -3.77
N THR A 109 -14.60 -3.14 -4.11
CA THR A 109 -13.61 -2.38 -3.33
C THR A 109 -14.23 -1.22 -2.57
N THR A 110 -13.60 -0.85 -1.45
CA THR A 110 -13.94 0.35 -0.68
C THR A 110 -12.79 1.34 -0.67
N LYS A 111 -13.06 2.61 -0.97
CA LYS A 111 -12.06 3.67 -0.96
C LYS A 111 -11.50 3.95 0.43
N MET A 112 -10.18 4.15 0.46
CA MET A 112 -9.44 4.61 1.62
C MET A 112 -9.28 6.13 1.60
N PHE A 113 -9.35 6.72 2.78
CA PHE A 113 -9.09 8.14 3.00
C PHE A 113 -8.57 8.33 4.43
N MET A 114 -8.09 9.53 4.76
CA MET A 114 -7.75 9.92 6.13
C MET A 114 -8.74 10.95 6.63
N THR A 115 -9.18 10.79 7.88
CA THR A 115 -10.17 11.68 8.51
C THR A 115 -10.01 11.73 10.02
N GLU A 116 -10.56 12.77 10.64
CA GLU A 116 -10.67 12.87 12.11
C GLU A 116 -11.79 11.99 12.66
N ARG A 117 -12.75 11.61 11.81
CA ARG A 117 -13.92 10.81 12.19
C ARG A 117 -13.54 9.42 12.68
N GLY A 118 -14.49 8.79 13.39
CA GLY A 118 -14.40 7.44 13.93
C GLY A 118 -14.72 6.32 12.92
N ASP A 119 -14.56 6.57 11.61
CA ASP A 119 -14.76 5.56 10.57
C ASP A 119 -13.85 4.32 10.78
N PRO A 120 -14.25 3.13 10.27
CA PRO A 120 -13.47 1.91 10.36
C PRO A 120 -12.01 2.11 9.96
N ARG A 121 -11.09 1.96 10.93
CA ARG A 121 -9.64 2.11 10.74
C ARG A 121 -9.10 1.04 9.79
N ALA A 122 -8.17 1.45 8.94
CA ALA A 122 -7.24 0.55 8.28
C ALA A 122 -6.12 0.24 9.27
N ILE A 123 -6.01 -1.03 9.66
CA ILE A 123 -5.03 -1.47 10.65
C ILE A 123 -3.95 -2.27 9.92
N PHE A 124 -2.71 -1.97 10.28
CA PHE A 124 -1.50 -2.53 9.71
C PHE A 124 -0.65 -3.19 10.78
N ASP A 125 -0.10 -4.34 10.45
CA ASP A 125 1.11 -4.83 11.11
C ASP A 125 2.35 -4.26 10.37
N VAL A 126 3.49 -4.33 11.02
CA VAL A 126 4.78 -3.90 10.44
C VAL A 126 5.64 -5.14 10.25
N ARG A 127 6.35 -5.22 9.13
CA ARG A 127 7.35 -6.26 8.89
C ARG A 127 8.60 -5.69 8.27
N TYR A 128 9.67 -6.48 8.32
CA TYR A 128 10.79 -6.30 7.42
C TYR A 128 10.57 -7.12 6.15
N GLY A 129 10.84 -6.51 5.01
CA GLY A 129 10.81 -7.13 3.70
C GLY A 129 12.01 -6.72 2.87
N CYS A 130 11.94 -7.01 1.57
CA CYS A 130 13.05 -6.83 0.65
C CYS A 130 12.62 -5.89 -0.46
N ASN A 131 13.42 -4.85 -0.68
CA ASN A 131 13.22 -3.96 -1.80
C ASN A 131 13.39 -4.77 -3.11
N PRO A 132 12.39 -4.78 -4.00
CA PRO A 132 12.40 -5.62 -5.19
C PRO A 132 13.42 -5.20 -6.27
N ASP A 133 13.97 -3.98 -6.17
CA ASP A 133 14.93 -3.45 -7.14
C ASP A 133 16.39 -3.58 -6.66
N THR A 134 16.60 -3.55 -5.35
CA THR A 134 17.94 -3.41 -4.75
C THR A 134 18.31 -4.52 -3.78
N ASP A 135 17.37 -5.42 -3.46
CA ASP A 135 17.51 -6.45 -2.42
C ASP A 135 17.89 -5.89 -1.02
N ALA A 136 17.76 -4.58 -0.81
CA ALA A 136 17.97 -3.98 0.50
C ALA A 136 16.81 -4.33 1.44
N VAL A 137 17.12 -4.61 2.71
CA VAL A 137 16.09 -4.77 3.76
C VAL A 137 15.34 -3.44 3.90
N GLN A 138 14.01 -3.51 3.93
CA GLN A 138 13.14 -2.35 4.11
C GLN A 138 12.04 -2.63 5.13
N THR A 139 11.45 -1.57 5.67
CA THR A 139 10.25 -1.65 6.52
C THR A 139 9.01 -1.57 5.64
N GLU A 140 8.04 -2.45 5.88
CA GLU A 140 6.80 -2.52 5.12
C GLU A 140 5.59 -2.51 6.04
N LEU A 141 4.50 -1.88 5.57
CA LEU A 141 3.19 -2.00 6.21
C LEU A 141 2.41 -3.16 5.58
N VAL A 142 1.94 -4.08 6.42
CA VAL A 142 1.11 -5.21 6.01
C VAL A 142 -0.30 -4.94 6.47
N PHE A 143 -1.23 -4.87 5.52
CA PHE A 143 -2.63 -4.71 5.87
C PHE A 143 -3.11 -5.91 6.68
N LYS A 144 -3.73 -5.65 7.83
CA LYS A 144 -4.22 -6.67 8.76
C LYS A 144 -5.73 -6.77 8.73
N GLU A 145 -6.41 -5.65 8.94
CA GLU A 145 -7.86 -5.64 9.08
C GLU A 145 -8.49 -4.26 8.83
N ARG A 146 -9.79 -4.32 8.54
CA ARG A 146 -10.71 -3.18 8.60
C ARG A 146 -11.56 -3.31 9.86
N SER A 147 -11.13 -2.69 10.95
CA SER A 147 -11.86 -2.64 12.25
C SER A 147 -12.63 -3.93 12.60
N GLY A 148 -11.90 -5.00 12.88
CA GLY A 148 -12.48 -6.31 13.23
C GLY A 148 -12.79 -7.23 12.04
N VAL A 149 -12.72 -6.75 10.79
CA VAL A 149 -12.76 -7.62 9.61
C VAL A 149 -11.33 -7.94 9.17
N THR A 150 -10.83 -9.11 9.57
CA THR A 150 -9.47 -9.58 9.29
C THR A 150 -9.28 -9.99 7.83
N GLY A 151 -8.11 -9.67 7.28
CA GLY A 151 -7.67 -10.09 5.95
C GLY A 151 -8.07 -9.13 4.84
N GLY A 152 -8.02 -9.63 3.60
CA GLY A 152 -8.13 -8.78 2.41
C GLY A 152 -6.78 -8.17 2.06
N HIS A 153 -6.78 -7.14 1.22
CA HIS A 153 -5.55 -6.43 0.86
C HIS A 153 -5.84 -4.99 0.45
N LEU A 154 -4.79 -4.18 0.50
CA LEU A 154 -4.80 -2.87 -0.14
C LEU A 154 -4.28 -2.96 -1.55
N CYS A 155 -4.87 -2.12 -2.39
CA CYS A 155 -4.56 -2.02 -3.79
C CYS A 155 -4.71 -0.58 -4.26
N VAL A 156 -4.14 -0.29 -5.42
CA VAL A 156 -4.32 0.98 -6.11
C VAL A 156 -5.11 0.75 -7.39
N ARG A 157 -6.06 1.63 -7.65
CA ARG A 157 -6.96 1.54 -8.80
C ARG A 157 -6.95 2.84 -9.57
N LEU A 158 -6.99 2.74 -10.90
CA LEU A 158 -7.15 3.91 -11.75
C LEU A 158 -8.56 4.51 -11.58
N ALA A 159 -8.61 5.80 -11.31
CA ALA A 159 -9.81 6.59 -11.15
C ALA A 159 -9.86 7.74 -12.18
N SER A 160 -10.93 8.52 -12.14
CA SER A 160 -11.13 9.65 -13.06
C SER A 160 -9.95 10.63 -13.06
N GLY A 161 -9.65 11.18 -14.24
CA GLY A 161 -8.52 12.09 -14.43
C GLY A 161 -7.14 11.43 -14.32
N ASN A 162 -7.04 10.12 -14.63
CA ASN A 162 -5.80 9.35 -14.65
C ASN A 162 -5.05 9.33 -13.30
N ARG A 163 -5.80 9.21 -12.20
CA ARG A 163 -5.28 9.24 -10.82
C ARG A 163 -5.40 7.84 -10.22
N TYR A 164 -4.37 7.38 -9.55
CA TYR A 164 -4.41 6.09 -8.86
C TYR A 164 -4.79 6.33 -7.41
N GLU A 165 -5.92 5.79 -6.99
CA GLU A 165 -6.45 5.93 -5.62
C GLU A 165 -6.29 4.64 -4.83
N PHE A 166 -6.17 4.77 -3.51
CA PHE A 166 -6.05 3.61 -2.62
C PHE A 166 -7.41 3.02 -2.29
N ARG A 167 -7.47 1.71 -2.34
CA ARG A 167 -8.67 0.89 -2.19
C ARG A 167 -8.37 -0.30 -1.30
N TYR A 168 -9.38 -0.72 -0.54
CA TYR A 168 -9.41 -1.99 0.17
C TYR A 168 -10.24 -2.98 -0.62
N SER A 169 -9.70 -4.19 -0.83
CA SER A 169 -10.40 -5.34 -1.37
C SER A 169 -10.59 -6.38 -0.25
N PRO A 170 -11.83 -6.85 0.01
CA PRO A 170 -12.10 -7.77 1.11
C PRO A 170 -11.53 -9.18 0.86
N PRO A 171 -11.43 -10.01 1.92
CA PRO A 171 -11.01 -11.41 1.79
C PRO A 171 -11.82 -12.16 0.73
N GLY A 172 -11.14 -12.88 -0.16
CA GLY A 172 -11.79 -13.73 -1.17
C GLY A 172 -12.39 -12.99 -2.36
N ASN A 173 -12.22 -11.67 -2.46
CA ASN A 173 -12.69 -10.93 -3.63
C ASN A 173 -11.82 -11.25 -4.87
N THR A 174 -12.42 -11.95 -5.83
CA THR A 174 -11.80 -12.31 -7.11
C THR A 174 -12.16 -11.33 -8.23
N LEU A 175 -13.05 -10.36 -8.01
CA LEU A 175 -13.45 -9.38 -9.03
C LEU A 175 -12.28 -8.48 -9.44
N VAL A 176 -11.37 -8.21 -8.50
CA VAL A 176 -10.17 -7.38 -8.70
C VAL A 176 -9.10 -8.02 -9.59
N ASP A 177 -9.18 -9.32 -9.84
CA ASP A 177 -8.21 -10.06 -10.65
C ASP A 177 -8.50 -9.94 -12.16
N SER A 178 -9.68 -9.44 -12.52
CA SER A 178 -9.99 -9.17 -13.93
C SER A 178 -9.24 -7.92 -14.40
N THR A 179 -8.66 -7.98 -15.61
CA THR A 179 -7.90 -6.87 -16.20
C THR A 179 -8.74 -5.61 -16.40
N SER A 180 -10.06 -5.75 -16.51
CA SER A 180 -11.02 -4.66 -16.63
C SER A 180 -11.35 -3.98 -15.29
N HIS A 181 -11.15 -4.65 -14.15
CA HIS A 181 -11.58 -4.20 -12.81
C HIS A 181 -10.39 -4.05 -11.86
N LEU A 182 -9.21 -3.82 -12.44
CA LEU A 182 -7.94 -4.07 -11.79
C LEU A 182 -7.73 -3.18 -10.57
N CYS A 183 -7.78 -3.79 -9.39
CA CYS A 183 -7.23 -3.22 -8.17
C CYS A 183 -5.86 -3.81 -7.95
N ILE A 184 -4.81 -3.07 -8.34
CA ILE A 184 -3.44 -3.57 -8.35
C ILE A 184 -2.98 -3.71 -6.91
N LYS A 185 -2.80 -4.94 -6.42
CA LYS A 185 -2.24 -5.20 -5.09
C LYS A 185 -0.84 -4.60 -4.97
N VAL A 186 -0.52 -4.00 -3.83
CA VAL A 186 0.74 -3.25 -3.63
C VAL A 186 1.45 -3.65 -2.33
N THR A 187 2.78 -3.53 -2.35
CA THR A 187 3.59 -3.42 -1.13
C THR A 187 3.68 -1.95 -0.73
N LEU A 188 3.53 -1.68 0.56
CA LEU A 188 3.66 -0.33 1.14
C LEU A 188 5.00 -0.22 1.88
N ALA A 189 6.02 0.30 1.21
CA ALA A 189 7.32 0.53 1.81
C ALA A 189 7.34 1.85 2.61
N VAL A 190 7.90 1.80 3.82
CA VAL A 190 8.08 2.95 4.70
C VAL A 190 9.40 3.62 4.39
N ILE A 191 9.34 4.88 3.94
CA ILE A 191 10.52 5.70 3.62
C ILE A 191 10.64 6.78 4.69
N LYS A 192 11.63 6.65 5.58
CA LYS A 192 11.92 7.65 6.63
C LYS A 192 12.30 8.99 6.01
N THR A 193 11.91 10.08 6.65
CA THR A 193 12.06 11.46 6.15
C THR A 193 12.92 12.31 7.07
#